data_AF-A0ABC8ZYA2-F1
#
_entry.id   AF-A0ABC8ZYA2-F1
#
_cell.length_a   1.000
_cell.length_b   1.000
_cell.length_c   1.000
_cell.angle_alpha   90.00
_cell.angle_beta   90.00
_cell.angle_gamma   90.00
#
_symmetry.space_group_name_H-M   'P 1'
#
loop_
_entity.id
_entity.type
_entity.pdbx_description
1 polymer ?
#
loop_
_entity_poly.entity_id
_entity_poly.type
_entity_poly.pdbx_seq_one_letter_code
_entity_poly.pdbx_strand_id
1 'polypeptide(L)'
;MWMVWSLLRRLATAGGGRRGHEPIPRREEEEEREVVRAAAKGFKETAFSQVDAKNWREAALAFGEQAACDLKLGDELSAASALLRSAQSYAWIHEEDEGSVAATKLALDQAITLFVKLNDLRMAAICCEELAELYVEQGELLTAADFFDKAADYYGHNRQKRHCRYEAGRIRFLLDHKENYDRLPEQDYWRKQMYEVLATGLM
;
A
#
# COMPACT_ATOMS: atom_id res chain seq x y z
N MET A 1 -6.25 -30.59 -7.29
CA MET A 1 -5.53 -31.63 -6.54
C MET A 1 -6.24 -31.83 -5.21
N TRP A 2 -7.15 -32.81 -5.16
CA TRP A 2 -8.03 -33.08 -4.02
C TRP A 2 -7.36 -34.08 -3.10
N MET A 3 -6.98 -33.70 -1.88
CA MET A 3 -6.55 -34.67 -0.85
C MET A 3 -6.46 -34.07 0.56
N VAL A 4 -7.56 -33.53 1.12
CA VAL A 4 -7.61 -33.20 2.56
C VAL A 4 -8.96 -33.53 3.24
N TRP A 5 -9.85 -34.34 2.63
CA TRP A 5 -11.22 -34.50 3.16
C TRP A 5 -11.70 -35.94 3.41
N SER A 6 -10.80 -36.87 3.75
CA SER A 6 -11.16 -38.29 3.86
C SER A 6 -10.70 -39.03 5.13
N LEU A 7 -10.70 -38.41 6.31
CA LEU A 7 -10.47 -39.16 7.57
C LEU A 7 -11.31 -38.78 8.80
N LEU A 8 -12.41 -38.01 8.66
CA LEU A 8 -13.32 -37.71 9.78
C LEU A 8 -14.79 -38.00 9.47
N ARG A 9 -15.08 -39.16 8.89
CA ARG A 9 -16.46 -39.67 8.82
C ARG A 9 -16.51 -41.18 8.86
N ARG A 10 -16.36 -41.75 10.07
CA ARG A 10 -17.01 -42.98 10.59
C ARG A 10 -16.31 -43.40 11.89
N LEU A 11 -16.92 -43.03 13.02
CA LEU A 11 -17.12 -43.89 14.19
C LEU A 11 -17.99 -43.09 15.19
N ALA A 12 -19.23 -42.82 14.79
CA ALA A 12 -20.28 -42.35 15.67
C ALA A 12 -21.26 -43.51 15.88
N THR A 13 -20.93 -44.44 16.77
CA THR A 13 -21.87 -45.33 17.47
C THR A 13 -21.14 -46.05 18.60
N ALA A 14 -21.09 -45.44 19.79
CA ALA A 14 -21.09 -46.15 21.08
C ALA A 14 -21.04 -45.16 22.24
N GLY A 15 -22.09 -45.17 23.06
CA GLY A 15 -22.00 -45.15 24.53
C GLY A 15 -21.38 -43.94 25.22
N GLY A 16 -22.26 -43.08 25.77
CA GLY A 16 -22.29 -42.72 27.19
C GLY A 16 -21.03 -42.18 27.88
N GLY A 17 -21.14 -40.97 28.43
CA GLY A 17 -20.33 -40.56 29.57
C GLY A 17 -19.98 -39.08 29.57
N ARG A 18 -20.63 -38.33 30.46
CA ARG A 18 -20.21 -36.97 30.84
C ARG A 18 -18.71 -36.98 31.19
N ARG A 19 -17.91 -36.23 30.43
CA ARG A 19 -16.77 -35.48 30.96
C ARG A 19 -16.72 -34.17 30.19
N GLY A 20 -16.93 -33.06 30.91
CA GLY A 20 -16.56 -31.75 30.40
C GLY A 20 -15.07 -31.78 30.12
N HIS A 21 -14.71 -31.78 28.84
CA HIS A 21 -13.43 -31.31 28.40
C HIS A 21 -13.67 -29.88 27.94
N GLU A 22 -13.18 -28.92 28.72
CA GLU A 22 -12.86 -27.61 28.20
C GLU A 22 -11.97 -27.78 26.96
N PRO A 23 -12.16 -26.98 25.91
CA PRO A 23 -11.37 -27.13 24.71
C PRO A 23 -9.91 -26.83 25.05
N ILE A 24 -8.97 -27.59 24.46
CA ILE A 24 -7.55 -27.24 24.42
C ILE A 24 -7.24 -26.84 22.96
N PRO A 25 -7.46 -25.57 22.53
CA PRO A 25 -6.96 -25.06 21.24
C PRO A 25 -5.64 -24.29 21.38
N ARG A 26 -5.27 -23.88 22.61
CA ARG A 26 -4.24 -22.84 22.80
C ARG A 26 -2.84 -23.22 22.32
N ARG A 27 -2.45 -24.49 22.43
CA ARG A 27 -1.09 -24.91 22.08
C ARG A 27 -0.87 -25.01 20.58
N GLU A 28 -1.84 -25.59 19.85
CA GLU A 28 -1.80 -25.68 18.39
C GLU A 28 -1.88 -24.27 17.77
N GLU A 29 -2.74 -23.40 18.29
CA GLU A 29 -2.83 -22.00 17.86
C GLU A 29 -1.54 -21.19 18.14
N GLU A 30 -0.84 -21.48 19.23
CA GLU A 30 0.43 -20.82 19.58
C GLU A 30 1.57 -21.29 18.69
N GLU A 31 1.64 -22.60 18.39
CA GLU A 31 2.59 -23.17 17.43
C GLU A 31 2.35 -22.60 16.02
N GLU A 32 1.10 -22.48 15.57
CA GLU A 32 0.76 -21.84 14.30
C GLU A 32 1.18 -20.37 14.26
N ARG A 33 0.94 -19.60 15.33
CA ARG A 33 1.38 -18.21 15.45
C ARG A 33 2.91 -18.08 15.41
N GLU A 34 3.63 -19.02 16.02
CA GLU A 34 5.09 -19.04 15.97
C GLU A 34 5.61 -19.27 14.55
N VAL A 35 5.00 -20.21 13.82
CA VAL A 35 5.32 -20.46 12.41
C VAL A 35 5.06 -19.22 11.56
N VAL A 36 3.93 -18.54 11.75
CA VAL A 36 3.60 -17.30 11.02
C VAL A 36 4.59 -16.19 11.36
N ARG A 37 5.03 -16.08 12.62
CA ARG A 37 6.05 -15.11 13.05
C ARG A 37 7.41 -15.40 12.42
N ALA A 38 7.82 -16.66 12.36
CA ALA A 38 9.05 -17.06 11.68
C ALA A 38 8.98 -16.74 10.18
N ALA A 39 7.82 -16.98 9.53
CA ALA A 39 7.59 -16.63 8.14
C ALA A 39 7.69 -15.10 7.90
N ALA A 40 7.02 -14.29 8.73
CA ALA A 40 7.10 -12.83 8.63
C ALA A 40 8.55 -12.34 8.69
N LYS A 41 9.33 -12.86 9.64
CA LYS A 41 10.76 -12.53 9.77
C LYS A 41 11.55 -12.93 8.52
N GLY A 42 11.33 -14.14 8.00
CA GLY A 42 11.99 -14.63 6.79
C GLY A 42 11.66 -13.78 5.55
N PHE A 43 10.39 -13.37 5.39
CA PHE A 43 9.99 -12.48 4.30
C PHE A 43 10.64 -11.10 4.43
N LYS A 44 10.70 -10.53 5.63
CA LYS A 44 11.38 -9.26 5.88
C LYS A 44 12.86 -9.30 5.52
N GLU A 45 13.57 -10.34 5.97
CA GLU A 45 14.99 -10.53 5.65
C GLU A 45 15.21 -10.71 4.15
N THR A 46 14.36 -11.51 3.50
CA THR A 46 14.38 -11.70 2.04
C THR A 46 14.14 -10.37 1.31
N ALA A 47 13.14 -9.60 1.72
CA ALA A 47 12.79 -8.33 1.10
C ALA A 47 13.98 -7.35 1.14
N PHE A 48 14.64 -7.22 2.29
CA PHE A 48 15.84 -6.39 2.41
C PHE A 48 16.99 -6.88 1.54
N SER A 49 17.24 -8.20 1.49
CA SER A 49 18.25 -8.75 0.60
C SER A 49 17.96 -8.45 -0.88
N GLN A 50 16.69 -8.43 -1.27
CA GLN A 50 16.28 -8.12 -2.64
C GLN A 50 16.40 -6.62 -2.96
N VAL A 51 16.12 -5.74 -1.99
CA VAL A 51 16.41 -4.30 -2.09
C VAL A 51 17.89 -4.08 -2.33
N ASP A 52 18.76 -4.74 -1.56
CA ASP A 52 20.22 -4.62 -1.73
C ASP A 52 20.68 -5.15 -3.10
N ALA A 53 20.03 -6.19 -3.60
CA ALA A 53 20.24 -6.73 -4.95
C ALA A 53 19.62 -5.89 -6.08
N LYS A 54 18.85 -4.83 -5.75
CA LYS A 54 18.06 -4.01 -6.68
C LYS A 54 16.99 -4.79 -7.45
N ASN A 55 16.55 -5.92 -6.89
CA ASN A 55 15.44 -6.71 -7.39
C ASN A 55 14.12 -6.18 -6.81
N TRP A 56 13.76 -4.97 -7.23
CA TRP A 56 12.65 -4.19 -6.68
C TRP A 56 11.30 -4.91 -6.68
N ARG A 57 10.99 -5.65 -7.75
CA ARG A 57 9.74 -6.42 -7.86
C ARG A 57 9.66 -7.54 -6.83
N GLU A 58 10.77 -8.27 -6.63
CA GLU A 58 10.82 -9.35 -5.64
C GLU A 58 10.81 -8.80 -4.21
N ALA A 59 11.48 -7.67 -3.97
CA ALA A 59 11.43 -6.95 -2.70
C ALA A 59 10.00 -6.53 -2.34
N ALA A 60 9.26 -5.94 -3.29
CA ALA A 60 7.89 -5.51 -3.09
C ALA A 60 6.98 -6.69 -2.71
N LEU A 61 7.04 -7.80 -3.47
CA LEU A 61 6.28 -9.01 -3.16
C LEU A 61 6.61 -9.57 -1.78
N ALA A 62 7.89 -9.63 -1.41
CA ALA A 62 8.31 -10.12 -0.10
C ALA A 62 7.82 -9.22 1.05
N PHE A 63 7.81 -7.89 0.87
CA PHE A 63 7.20 -6.99 1.84
C PHE A 63 5.67 -7.16 1.92
N GLY A 64 4.99 -7.42 0.80
CA GLY A 64 3.57 -7.76 0.79
C GLY A 64 3.24 -9.03 1.57
N GLU A 65 4.04 -10.09 1.39
CA GLU A 65 3.91 -11.34 2.16
C GLU A 65 4.21 -11.13 3.65
N GLN A 66 5.23 -10.31 3.98
CA GLN A 66 5.49 -9.90 5.36
C GLN A 66 4.25 -9.22 5.97
N ALA A 67 3.66 -8.25 5.27
CA ALA A 67 2.47 -7.54 5.74
C ALA A 67 1.29 -8.49 5.99
N ALA A 68 1.06 -9.45 5.09
CA ALA A 68 0.01 -10.44 5.24
C ALA A 68 0.21 -11.33 6.48
N CYS A 69 1.46 -11.72 6.79
CA CYS A 69 1.79 -12.43 8.03
C CYS A 69 1.59 -11.55 9.27
N ASP A 70 2.05 -10.30 9.23
CA ASP A 70 1.94 -9.36 10.35
C ASP A 70 0.47 -9.06 10.70
N LEU A 71 -0.40 -8.91 9.69
CA LEU A 71 -1.85 -8.78 9.90
C LEU A 71 -2.48 -10.01 10.56
N LYS A 72 -2.08 -11.22 10.16
CA LYS A 72 -2.55 -12.47 10.81
C LYS A 72 -2.14 -12.55 12.28
N LEU A 73 -0.98 -11.98 12.62
CA LEU A 73 -0.47 -11.90 14.00
C LEU A 73 -1.11 -10.78 14.81
N GLY A 74 -1.81 -9.84 14.16
CA GLY A 74 -2.37 -8.63 14.77
C GLY A 74 -1.35 -7.51 14.96
N ASP A 75 -0.18 -7.59 14.32
CA ASP A 75 0.85 -6.54 14.35
C ASP A 75 0.57 -5.51 13.23
N GLU A 76 -0.43 -4.66 13.48
CA GLU A 76 -0.90 -3.68 12.50
C GLU A 76 0.16 -2.63 12.14
N LEU A 77 1.04 -2.27 13.08
CA LEU A 77 2.11 -1.31 12.84
C LEU A 77 3.20 -1.90 11.94
N SER A 78 3.61 -3.14 12.20
CA SER A 78 4.57 -3.84 11.34
C SER A 78 3.98 -4.06 9.94
N ALA A 79 2.71 -4.46 9.85
CA ALA A 79 2.01 -4.61 8.58
C ALA A 79 1.94 -3.30 7.77
N ALA A 80 1.55 -2.19 8.40
CA ALA A 80 1.49 -0.88 7.73
C ALA A 80 2.86 -0.45 7.21
N SER A 81 3.91 -0.66 8.01
CA SER A 81 5.29 -0.35 7.64
C SER A 81 5.78 -1.23 6.47
N ALA A 82 5.38 -2.50 6.45
CA ALA A 82 5.71 -3.43 5.37
C ALA A 82 5.00 -3.05 4.06
N LEU A 83 3.71 -2.69 4.12
CA LEU A 83 2.96 -2.22 2.96
C LEU A 83 3.55 -0.95 2.35
N LEU A 84 3.94 0.03 3.18
CA LEU A 84 4.63 1.23 2.70
C LEU A 84 5.94 0.87 1.99
N ARG A 85 6.74 -0.03 2.56
CA ARG A 85 7.98 -0.49 1.91
C ARG A 85 7.75 -1.27 0.62
N SER A 86 6.66 -2.03 0.56
CA SER A 86 6.23 -2.68 -0.68
C SER A 86 5.97 -1.65 -1.77
N ALA A 87 5.21 -0.60 -1.46
CA ALA A 87 4.92 0.48 -2.39
C ALA A 87 6.19 1.23 -2.82
N GLN A 88 7.04 1.61 -1.87
CA GLN A 88 8.31 2.28 -2.14
C GLN A 88 9.26 1.43 -2.99
N SER A 89 9.19 0.10 -2.90
CA SER A 89 9.99 -0.78 -3.74
C SER A 89 9.54 -0.73 -5.20
N TYR A 90 8.22 -0.64 -5.45
CA TYR A 90 7.70 -0.50 -6.82
C TYR A 90 8.14 0.81 -7.48
N ALA A 91 8.23 1.91 -6.73
CA ALA A 91 8.62 3.22 -7.27
C ALA A 91 10.02 3.27 -7.93
N TRP A 92 10.87 2.27 -7.71
CA TRP A 92 12.20 2.16 -8.33
C TRP A 92 12.21 1.28 -9.59
N ILE A 93 11.05 0.81 -10.06
CA ILE A 93 10.93 0.01 -11.28
C ILE A 93 10.77 0.96 -12.48
N HIS A 94 11.74 0.97 -13.39
CA HIS A 94 11.72 1.88 -14.56
C HIS A 94 10.67 1.51 -15.64
N GLU A 95 10.18 0.28 -15.64
CA GLU A 95 9.13 -0.21 -16.53
C GLU A 95 7.95 -0.69 -15.67
N GLU A 96 7.22 0.24 -15.08
CA GLU A 96 6.01 -0.08 -14.32
C GLU A 96 4.93 -0.59 -15.27
N ASP A 97 4.51 -1.83 -15.07
CA ASP A 97 3.30 -2.35 -15.71
C ASP A 97 2.06 -1.92 -14.92
N GLU A 98 0.91 -1.83 -15.58
CA GLU A 98 -0.37 -1.42 -14.96
C GLU A 98 -0.69 -2.23 -13.69
N GLY A 99 -0.28 -3.50 -13.64
CA GLY A 99 -0.45 -4.38 -12.48
C GLY A 99 0.41 -3.94 -11.29
N SER A 100 1.66 -3.56 -11.55
CA SER A 100 2.55 -3.02 -10.51
C SER A 100 2.03 -1.70 -9.95
N VAL A 101 1.51 -0.80 -10.79
CA VAL A 101 0.95 0.46 -10.30
C VAL A 101 -0.31 0.23 -9.46
N ALA A 102 -1.20 -0.66 -9.91
CA ALA A 102 -2.39 -1.02 -9.15
C ALA A 102 -2.02 -1.65 -7.78
N ALA A 103 -0.98 -2.49 -7.74
CA ALA A 103 -0.48 -3.07 -6.50
C ALA A 103 0.11 -1.99 -5.55
N THR A 104 0.87 -1.02 -6.08
CA THR A 104 1.39 0.12 -5.31
C THR A 104 0.25 0.94 -4.71
N LYS A 105 -0.75 1.32 -5.51
CA LYS A 105 -1.93 2.06 -5.03
C LYS A 105 -2.66 1.31 -3.91
N LEU A 106 -2.88 0.01 -4.10
CA LEU A 106 -3.54 -0.84 -3.10
C LEU A 106 -2.74 -0.91 -1.80
N ALA A 107 -1.42 -1.11 -1.89
CA ALA A 107 -0.55 -1.18 -0.72
C ALA A 107 -0.54 0.15 0.07
N LEU A 108 -0.47 1.29 -0.63
CA LEU A 108 -0.53 2.62 -0.01
C LEU A 108 -1.89 2.87 0.66
N ASP A 109 -3.00 2.55 0.01
CA ASP A 109 -4.34 2.74 0.59
C ASP A 109 -4.56 1.88 1.86
N GLN A 110 -4.08 0.64 1.84
CA GLN A 110 -4.08 -0.22 3.03
C GLN A 110 -3.17 0.33 4.14
N ALA A 111 -1.98 0.83 3.80
CA ALA A 111 -1.07 1.45 4.76
C ALA A 111 -1.69 2.70 5.40
N ILE A 112 -2.32 3.58 4.60
CA ILE A 112 -3.06 4.76 5.09
C ILE A 112 -4.11 4.33 6.11
N THR A 113 -4.92 3.33 5.77
CA THR A 113 -6.00 2.83 6.64
C THR A 113 -5.45 2.35 7.99
N LEU A 114 -4.36 1.59 7.98
CA LEU A 114 -3.72 1.09 9.20
C LEU A 114 -3.08 2.22 10.02
N PHE A 115 -2.31 3.12 9.40
CA PHE A 115 -1.69 4.24 10.12
C PHE A 115 -2.72 5.18 10.74
N VAL A 116 -3.83 5.46 10.05
CA VAL A 116 -4.94 6.25 10.61
C VAL A 116 -5.56 5.54 11.82
N LYS A 117 -5.81 4.23 11.71
CA LYS A 117 -6.33 3.42 12.82
C LYS A 117 -5.42 3.45 14.04
N LEU A 118 -4.10 3.42 13.81
CA LEU A 118 -3.06 3.51 14.84
C LEU A 118 -2.83 4.94 15.35
N ASN A 119 -3.54 5.94 14.80
CA ASN A 119 -3.35 7.36 15.06
C ASN A 119 -1.94 7.89 14.72
N ASP A 120 -1.22 7.19 13.84
CA ASP A 120 0.04 7.67 13.24
C ASP A 120 -0.27 8.52 12.00
N LEU A 121 -0.84 9.70 12.25
CA LEU A 121 -1.26 10.61 11.19
C LEU A 121 -0.09 11.09 10.34
N ARG A 122 1.12 11.15 10.90
CA ARG A 122 2.31 11.54 10.13
C ARG A 122 2.63 10.51 9.06
N MET A 123 2.63 9.22 9.41
CA MET A 123 2.87 8.17 8.43
C MET A 123 1.72 8.03 7.43
N ALA A 124 0.47 8.23 7.87
CA ALA A 124 -0.67 8.29 6.97
C ALA A 124 -0.55 9.44 5.94
N ALA A 125 -0.02 10.59 6.35
CA ALA A 125 0.22 11.73 5.46
C ALA A 125 1.27 11.42 4.39
N ILE A 126 2.38 10.77 4.77
CA ILE A 126 3.44 10.35 3.83
C ILE A 126 2.85 9.39 2.78
N CYS A 127 2.08 8.39 3.20
CA CYS A 127 1.45 7.46 2.27
C CYS A 127 0.45 8.18 1.33
N CYS A 128 -0.25 9.21 1.82
CA CYS A 128 -1.13 10.03 0.98
C CYS A 128 -0.36 10.87 -0.04
N GLU A 129 0.82 11.40 0.30
CA GLU A 129 1.70 12.10 -0.65
C GLU A 129 2.20 11.16 -1.75
N GLU A 130 2.77 10.00 -1.39
CA GLU A 130 3.25 9.01 -2.37
C GLU A 130 2.11 8.56 -3.30
N LEU A 131 0.91 8.35 -2.76
CA LEU A 131 -0.25 7.98 -3.56
C LEU A 131 -0.73 9.11 -4.47
N ALA A 132 -0.67 10.37 -4.01
CA ALA A 132 -1.01 11.53 -4.81
C ALA A 132 -0.03 11.72 -5.98
N GLU A 133 1.27 11.55 -5.74
CA GLU A 133 2.31 11.60 -6.78
C GLU A 133 2.07 10.54 -7.85
N LEU A 134 1.73 9.31 -7.44
CA LEU A 134 1.39 8.24 -8.38
C LEU A 134 0.14 8.56 -9.23
N TYR A 135 -0.87 9.20 -8.64
CA TYR A 135 -2.03 9.68 -9.41
C TYR A 135 -1.67 10.82 -10.37
N VAL A 136 -0.70 11.67 -10.02
CA VAL A 136 -0.17 12.70 -10.93
C VAL A 136 0.48 12.05 -12.14
N GLU A 137 1.34 11.06 -11.94
CA GLU A 137 2.05 10.34 -13.01
C GLU A 137 1.07 9.65 -13.97
N GLN A 138 -0.05 9.14 -13.45
CA GLN A 138 -1.11 8.55 -14.26
C GLN A 138 -2.07 9.55 -14.91
N GLY A 139 -1.90 10.85 -14.67
CA GLY A 139 -2.77 11.91 -15.19
C GLY A 139 -4.14 11.99 -14.51
N GLU A 140 -4.33 11.28 -13.39
CA GLU A 140 -5.54 11.30 -12.56
C GLU A 140 -5.51 12.50 -11.59
N LEU A 141 -5.42 13.70 -12.17
CA LEU A 141 -5.13 14.95 -11.46
C LEU A 141 -6.15 15.31 -10.36
N LEU A 142 -7.45 15.06 -10.58
CA LEU A 142 -8.47 15.37 -9.57
C LEU A 142 -8.25 14.52 -8.30
N THR A 143 -8.05 13.21 -8.48
CA THR A 143 -7.77 12.27 -7.40
C THR A 143 -6.47 12.64 -6.68
N ALA A 144 -5.43 13.00 -7.43
CA ALA A 144 -4.17 13.45 -6.84
C ALA A 144 -4.35 14.67 -5.92
N ALA A 145 -5.10 15.69 -6.37
CA ALA A 145 -5.36 16.88 -5.57
C ALA A 145 -6.10 16.56 -4.26
N ASP A 146 -7.06 15.64 -4.29
CA ASP A 146 -7.80 15.20 -3.10
C ASP A 146 -6.90 14.47 -2.10
N PHE A 147 -5.96 13.63 -2.57
CA PHE A 147 -4.98 12.98 -1.69
C PHE A 147 -3.95 13.96 -1.13
N PHE A 148 -3.51 14.97 -1.88
CA PHE A 148 -2.67 16.03 -1.34
C PHE A 148 -3.39 16.85 -0.26
N ASP A 149 -4.67 17.16 -0.43
CA ASP A 149 -5.47 17.81 0.63
C ASP A 149 -5.58 16.91 1.87
N LYS A 150 -5.82 15.61 1.67
CA LYS A 150 -5.87 14.62 2.76
C LYS A 150 -4.54 14.53 3.52
N ALA A 151 -3.41 14.51 2.81
CA ALA A 151 -2.08 14.56 3.41
C ALA A 151 -1.88 15.86 4.21
N ALA A 152 -2.31 17.00 3.66
CA ALA A 152 -2.24 18.30 4.32
C ALA A 152 -2.97 18.32 5.67
N ASP A 153 -4.13 17.67 5.72
CA ASP A 153 -4.95 17.58 6.93
C ASP A 153 -4.29 16.70 7.98
N TYR A 154 -3.74 15.54 7.58
CA TYR A 154 -2.98 14.67 8.48
C TYR A 154 -1.70 15.31 9.03
N TYR A 155 -0.99 16.12 8.24
CA TYR A 155 0.19 16.86 8.72
C TYR A 155 -0.12 17.96 9.75
N GLY A 156 -1.38 18.39 9.90
CA GLY A 156 -1.80 19.30 10.97
C GLY A 156 -1.16 20.70 10.92
N HIS A 157 -0.15 20.96 11.74
CA HIS A 157 0.60 22.24 11.77
C HIS A 157 2.02 22.13 11.18
N ASN A 158 2.35 21.01 10.55
CA ASN A 158 3.68 20.77 10.00
C ASN A 158 3.96 21.61 8.74
N ARG A 159 5.24 21.84 8.41
CA ARG A 159 5.65 22.56 7.19
C ARG A 159 5.19 21.83 5.92
N GLN A 160 5.19 20.49 5.95
CA GLN A 160 4.75 19.63 4.86
C GLN A 160 3.31 19.94 4.43
N LYS A 161 2.42 20.30 5.36
CA LYS A 161 1.06 20.77 5.02
C LYS A 161 1.03 21.88 3.97
N ARG A 162 1.98 22.84 4.04
CA ARG A 162 2.04 23.94 3.06
C ARG A 162 2.42 23.42 1.68
N HIS A 163 3.29 22.42 1.63
CA HIS A 163 3.68 21.76 0.40
C HIS A 163 2.48 21.01 -0.20
N CYS A 164 1.80 20.13 0.54
CA CYS A 164 0.66 19.41 -0.02
C CYS A 164 -0.46 20.36 -0.48
N ARG A 165 -0.77 21.42 0.29
CA ARG A 165 -1.75 22.44 -0.14
C ARG A 165 -1.35 23.17 -1.41
N TYR A 166 -0.05 23.44 -1.56
CA TYR A 166 0.47 24.05 -2.77
C TYR A 166 0.31 23.11 -3.97
N GLU A 167 0.65 21.84 -3.82
CA GLU A 167 0.49 20.82 -4.86
C GLU A 167 -0.98 20.65 -5.26
N ALA A 168 -1.89 20.48 -4.29
CA ALA A 168 -3.33 20.41 -4.55
C ALA A 168 -3.85 21.66 -5.28
N GLY A 169 -3.41 22.85 -4.87
CA GLY A 169 -3.77 24.12 -5.51
C GLY A 169 -3.22 24.24 -6.93
N ARG A 170 -1.96 23.83 -7.17
CA ARG A 170 -1.35 23.79 -8.51
C ARG A 170 -2.14 22.88 -9.44
N ILE A 171 -2.47 21.68 -8.97
CA ILE A 171 -3.19 20.69 -9.78
C ILE A 171 -4.61 21.18 -10.12
N ARG A 172 -5.34 21.76 -9.16
CA ARG A 172 -6.65 22.37 -9.40
C ARG A 172 -6.58 23.51 -10.41
N PHE A 173 -5.58 24.38 -10.29
CA PHE A 173 -5.35 25.44 -11.27
C PHE A 173 -5.14 24.88 -12.68
N LEU A 174 -4.34 23.82 -12.82
CA LEU A 174 -4.12 23.16 -14.11
C LEU A 174 -5.43 22.59 -14.68
N LEU A 175 -6.22 21.91 -13.85
CA LEU A 175 -7.52 21.37 -14.24
C LEU A 175 -8.51 22.44 -14.71
N ASP A 176 -8.62 23.56 -13.99
CA ASP A 176 -9.51 24.68 -14.36
C ASP A 176 -9.11 25.34 -15.69
N HIS A 177 -7.83 25.25 -16.05
CA HIS A 177 -7.31 25.82 -17.29
C HIS A 177 -7.10 24.79 -18.40
N LYS A 178 -7.38 23.50 -18.18
CA LYS A 178 -7.14 22.41 -19.13
C LYS A 178 -7.78 22.68 -20.50
N GLU A 179 -9.04 23.12 -20.53
CA GLU A 179 -9.74 23.44 -21.79
C GLU A 179 -9.06 24.56 -22.58
N ASN A 180 -8.43 25.52 -21.89
CA ASN A 180 -7.71 26.61 -22.55
C ASN A 180 -6.44 26.08 -23.23
N TYR A 181 -5.76 25.10 -22.64
CA TYR A 181 -4.61 24.44 -23.24
C TYR A 181 -5.01 23.52 -24.39
N ASP A 182 -6.09 22.74 -24.25
CA ASP A 182 -6.59 21.85 -25.31
C ASP A 182 -6.95 22.61 -26.60
N ARG A 183 -7.54 23.80 -26.43
CA ARG A 183 -7.94 24.72 -27.52
C ARG A 183 -6.78 25.47 -28.19
N LEU A 184 -5.53 25.34 -27.71
CA LEU A 184 -4.41 26.02 -28.34
C LEU A 184 -4.12 25.44 -29.75
N PRO A 185 -3.89 26.30 -30.75
CA PRO A 185 -3.48 25.88 -32.10
C PRO A 185 -2.22 25.02 -32.07
N GLU A 186 -2.07 24.13 -33.04
CA GLU A 186 -0.92 23.21 -33.16
C GLU A 186 0.45 23.92 -33.17
N GLN A 187 0.49 25.19 -33.58
CA GLN A 187 1.69 26.02 -33.60
C GLN A 187 2.19 26.44 -32.20
N ASP A 188 1.35 26.29 -31.17
CA ASP A 188 1.65 26.55 -29.75
C ASP A 188 1.96 25.24 -28.97
N TYR A 189 2.44 24.21 -29.69
CA TYR A 189 2.80 22.88 -29.15
C TYR A 189 3.68 22.93 -27.89
N TRP A 190 4.61 23.87 -27.81
CA TRP A 190 5.48 24.04 -26.64
C TRP A 190 4.72 24.44 -25.36
N ARG A 191 3.58 25.15 -25.47
CA ARG A 191 2.72 25.48 -24.33
C ARG A 191 1.92 24.27 -23.85
N LYS A 192 1.51 23.39 -24.78
CA LYS A 192 0.89 22.11 -24.45
C LYS A 192 1.88 21.18 -23.76
N GLN A 193 3.11 21.07 -24.27
CA GLN A 193 4.18 20.33 -23.59
C GLN A 193 4.54 20.91 -22.23
N MET A 194 4.55 22.25 -22.08
CA MET A 194 4.79 22.88 -20.80
C MET A 194 3.66 22.58 -19.79
N TYR A 195 2.41 22.49 -20.24
CA TYR A 195 1.30 22.02 -19.42
C TYR A 195 1.48 20.56 -19.02
N GLU A 196 1.87 19.67 -19.94
CA GLU A 196 2.14 18.26 -19.62
C GLU A 196 3.28 18.10 -18.61
N VAL A 197 4.39 18.85 -18.77
CA VAL A 197 5.51 18.90 -17.83
C VAL A 197 5.07 19.44 -16.46
N LEU A 198 4.29 20.52 -16.44
CA LEU A 198 3.76 21.10 -15.19
C LEU A 198 2.71 20.21 -14.52
N ALA A 199 1.96 19.43 -15.30
CA ALA A 199 0.91 18.55 -14.83
C ALA A 199 1.45 17.23 -14.29
N THR A 200 2.48 16.67 -14.92
CA THR A 200 3.08 15.39 -14.52
C THR A 200 4.26 15.54 -13.56
N GLY A 201 4.81 16.74 -13.40
CA GLY A 201 5.98 16.98 -12.54
C GLY A 201 7.28 16.38 -13.10
N LEU A 202 7.26 15.79 -14.30
CA LEU A 202 8.42 15.26 -14.99
C LEU A 202 9.31 16.41 -15.50
N MET A 203 10.36 16.74 -14.72
CA MET A 203 11.55 17.45 -15.22
C MET A 203 12.63 16.45 -15.63
#